data_AF-A0A8T0I854-F1
#
_entry.id   AF-A0A8T0I854-F1
#
_cell.length_a   1.000
_cell.length_b   1.000
_cell.length_c   1.000
_cell.angle_alpha   90.00
_cell.angle_beta   90.00
_cell.angle_gamma   90.00
#
_symmetry.space_group_name_H-M   'P 1'
#
loop_
_entity.id
_entity.type
_entity.pdbx_description
1 polymer ?
#
loop_
_entity_poly.entity_id
_entity_poly.type
_entity_poly.pdbx_seq_one_letter_code
_entity_poly.pdbx_strand_id
1 'polypeptide(L)'
;MAGRMVVELESIHLTVKKPYFKGLKAFAVLQYKNEEKRGQPRKLLGMVCNWGESFDFSVEGNPKADCIWMDVYKEKSKRDKLIGRCKILLYEATTQRGEPSRATLPVTADVRTEDNSKDSNVGHLTVLVRYYPSAPLLEAALQKAEERVLKLERELQLKLEHQRAQNVGEAASSSGNTTTTLMHIDSLAATISKVEQLRFQTQIRKLENEMKWAENDARWAENRGKWAANDIKWEENDVNFAVNNANWAENDIKWAENNIKWHECEAKSAEIQAKLNQGILGNCQRIVKADLLNLGYNLKVLLVGAGVWITSKMTNSYERLLLEARYYFWVEGT
;
A
#
# COMPACT_ATOMS: atom_id res chain seq x y z
N MET A 1 5.58 -7.22 -33.89
CA MET A 1 4.54 -6.20 -33.70
C MET A 1 5.21 -5.03 -33.01
N ALA A 2 5.51 -3.94 -33.71
CA ALA A 2 6.03 -2.76 -33.03
C ALA A 2 4.92 -2.17 -32.14
N GLY A 3 5.27 -1.77 -30.91
CA GLY A 3 4.34 -1.34 -29.88
C GLY A 3 4.94 -0.27 -28.98
N ARG A 4 4.10 0.50 -28.30
CA ARG A 4 4.50 1.24 -27.10
C ARG A 4 4.05 0.47 -25.87
N MET A 5 4.95 0.29 -24.93
CA MET A 5 4.66 -0.34 -23.66
C MET A 5 4.78 0.70 -22.57
N VAL A 6 3.75 0.81 -21.72
CA VAL A 6 3.73 1.70 -20.58
C VAL A 6 3.74 0.84 -19.32
N VAL A 7 4.71 1.06 -18.45
CA VAL A 7 4.85 0.38 -17.17
C VAL A 7 4.63 1.39 -16.06
N GLU A 8 3.57 1.22 -15.29
CA GLU A 8 3.26 2.08 -14.14
C GLU A 8 3.66 1.37 -12.85
N LEU A 9 4.55 2.00 -12.09
CA LEU A 9 4.95 1.53 -10.77
C LEU A 9 3.96 2.03 -9.73
N GLU A 10 3.09 1.16 -9.23
CA GLU A 10 2.12 1.54 -8.19
C GLU A 10 2.80 1.60 -6.82
N SER A 11 3.27 0.45 -6.33
CA SER A 11 3.79 0.33 -4.96
C SER A 11 4.82 -0.79 -4.79
N ILE A 12 5.74 -0.63 -3.85
CA ILE A 12 6.62 -1.70 -3.35
C ILE A 12 6.42 -1.86 -1.85
N HIS A 13 6.27 -3.11 -1.45
CA HIS A 13 6.19 -3.58 -0.08
C HIS A 13 7.47 -4.35 0.24
N LEU A 14 8.39 -3.74 1.00
CA LEU A 14 9.65 -4.37 1.36
C LEU A 14 9.50 -5.14 2.69
N THR A 15 9.75 -6.44 2.67
CA THR A 15 9.75 -7.33 3.85
C THR A 15 11.14 -7.37 4.49
N VAL A 16 11.67 -6.23 4.92
CA VAL A 16 13.02 -6.20 5.53
C VAL A 16 12.97 -6.44 7.04
N LYS A 17 13.67 -7.46 7.54
CA LYS A 17 13.72 -7.81 8.98
C LYS A 17 14.23 -6.71 9.93
N LYS A 18 14.75 -5.57 9.43
CA LYS A 18 15.33 -4.51 10.27
C LYS A 18 14.56 -3.19 10.07
N PRO A 19 13.93 -2.63 11.12
CA PRO A 19 13.02 -1.47 11.03
C PRO A 19 13.70 -0.10 10.81
N TYR A 20 15.00 -0.05 10.50
CA TYR A 20 15.77 1.21 10.38
C TYR A 20 15.60 1.92 9.03
N PHE A 21 14.39 1.94 8.45
CA PHE A 21 14.13 2.57 7.15
C PHE A 21 13.51 3.98 7.22
N LYS A 22 13.27 4.53 8.43
CA LYS A 22 12.60 5.83 8.58
C LYS A 22 13.42 6.95 7.93
N GLY A 23 12.84 7.62 6.93
CA GLY A 23 13.44 8.78 6.24
C GLY A 23 14.37 8.44 5.07
N LEU A 24 14.48 7.17 4.67
CA LEU A 24 15.27 6.80 3.50
C LEU A 24 14.52 7.10 2.22
N LYS A 25 15.28 7.52 1.20
CA LYS A 25 14.79 7.62 -0.17
C LYS A 25 15.19 6.37 -0.96
N ALA A 26 14.26 5.86 -1.76
CA ALA A 26 14.48 4.76 -2.68
C ALA A 26 14.04 5.18 -4.09
N PHE A 27 14.71 4.64 -5.11
CA PHE A 27 14.33 4.82 -6.51
C PHE A 27 14.43 3.50 -7.26
N ALA A 28 13.63 3.35 -8.31
CA ALA A 28 13.66 2.20 -9.19
C ALA A 28 14.39 2.56 -10.50
N VAL A 29 15.11 1.59 -11.05
CA VAL A 29 15.73 1.67 -12.38
C VAL A 29 15.18 0.52 -13.20
N LEU A 30 14.53 0.85 -14.32
CA LEU A 30 13.99 -0.12 -15.25
C LEU A 30 14.93 -0.22 -16.45
N GLN A 31 15.34 -1.44 -16.79
CA GLN A 31 16.19 -1.74 -17.93
C GLN A 31 15.44 -2.63 -18.91
N TYR A 32 15.32 -2.16 -20.15
CA TYR A 32 14.76 -2.91 -21.26
C TYR A 32 15.68 -2.78 -22.48
N LYS A 33 16.33 -3.88 -22.86
CA LYS A 33 17.35 -3.92 -23.92
C LYS A 33 18.45 -2.86 -23.66
N ASN A 34 18.56 -1.86 -24.54
CA ASN A 34 19.56 -0.80 -24.46
C ASN A 34 19.01 0.50 -23.84
N GLU A 35 17.75 0.50 -23.39
CA GLU A 35 17.10 1.64 -22.76
C GLU A 35 17.04 1.44 -21.24
N GLU A 36 17.51 2.44 -20.50
CA GLU A 36 17.42 2.49 -19.05
C GLU A 36 16.62 3.72 -18.63
N LYS A 37 15.65 3.53 -17.74
CA LYS A 37 14.86 4.61 -17.16
C LYS A 37 14.96 4.60 -15.65
N ARG A 38 15.29 5.76 -15.08
CA ARG A 38 15.43 5.96 -13.65
C ARG A 38 14.22 6.73 -13.13
N GLY A 39 13.54 6.16 -12.15
CA GLY A 39 12.44 6.81 -11.44
C GLY A 39 12.91 7.83 -10.42
N GLN A 40 11.99 8.69 -9.99
CA GLN A 40 12.27 9.69 -8.96
C GLN A 40 12.49 9.03 -7.59
N PRO A 41 13.43 9.56 -6.77
CA PRO A 41 13.62 9.10 -5.41
C PRO A 41 12.44 9.47 -4.51
N ARG A 42 11.81 8.46 -3.92
CA ARG A 42 10.64 8.60 -3.02
C ARG A 42 11.02 8.22 -1.60
N LYS A 43 10.45 8.91 -0.61
CA LYS A 43 10.64 8.58 0.81
C LYS A 43 9.84 7.34 1.17
N LEU A 44 10.46 6.40 1.85
CA LEU A 44 9.80 5.20 2.38
C LEU A 44 8.93 5.58 3.59
N LEU A 45 7.62 5.28 3.51
CA LEU A 45 6.67 5.40 4.62
C LEU A 45 6.60 4.05 5.35
N GLY A 46 7.60 3.80 6.18
CA GLY A 46 7.77 2.50 6.84
C GLY A 46 8.32 1.45 5.88
N MET A 47 7.52 0.43 5.57
CA MET A 47 7.88 -0.68 4.67
C MET A 47 7.23 -0.57 3.29
N VAL A 48 6.44 0.48 3.06
CA VAL A 48 5.68 0.69 1.82
C VAL A 48 6.17 1.97 1.13
N CYS A 49 6.27 1.90 -0.18
CA CYS A 49 6.59 3.03 -1.04
C CYS A 49 5.63 3.05 -2.22
N ASN A 50 4.86 4.14 -2.34
CA ASN A 50 4.00 4.38 -3.49
C ASN A 50 4.77 5.28 -4.48
N TRP A 51 5.04 4.78 -5.68
CA TRP A 51 5.77 5.56 -6.69
C TRP A 51 4.83 6.43 -7.52
N GLY A 52 3.76 5.83 -8.04
CA GLY A 52 2.79 6.49 -8.92
C GLY A 52 3.46 7.05 -10.18
N GLU A 53 4.49 6.39 -10.69
CA GLU A 53 5.30 6.86 -11.83
C GLU A 53 5.18 5.88 -13.00
N SER A 54 5.04 6.43 -14.21
CA SER A 54 4.86 5.66 -15.45
C SER A 54 6.08 5.78 -16.35
N PHE A 55 6.48 4.66 -16.94
CA PHE A 55 7.66 4.51 -17.81
C PHE A 55 7.26 3.95 -19.16
N ASP A 56 7.53 4.70 -20.22
CA ASP A 56 7.22 4.30 -21.59
C ASP A 56 8.42 3.62 -22.24
N PHE A 57 8.25 2.48 -22.90
CA PHE A 57 9.31 1.80 -23.66
C PHE A 57 8.84 1.55 -25.09
N SER A 58 9.73 1.76 -26.04
CA SER A 58 9.52 1.37 -27.43
C SER A 58 9.83 -0.12 -27.60
N VAL A 59 8.81 -0.92 -27.93
CA VAL A 59 8.97 -2.36 -28.10
C VAL A 59 9.01 -2.69 -29.59
N GLU A 60 10.21 -2.99 -30.09
CA GLU A 60 10.42 -3.53 -31.42
C GLU A 60 10.46 -5.06 -31.34
N GLY A 61 9.42 -5.74 -31.86
CA GLY A 61 9.43 -7.20 -32.01
C GLY A 61 8.23 -7.93 -31.41
N ASN A 62 8.44 -9.14 -30.91
CA ASN A 62 7.40 -9.90 -30.22
C ASN A 62 7.61 -9.74 -28.71
N PRO A 63 6.70 -9.09 -27.98
CA PRO A 63 6.89 -8.85 -26.54
C PRO A 63 7.00 -10.15 -25.74
N LYS A 64 6.48 -11.28 -26.23
CA LYS A 64 6.41 -12.54 -25.46
C LYS A 64 7.75 -13.13 -25.03
N ALA A 65 8.87 -12.79 -25.69
CA ALA A 65 10.19 -13.35 -25.39
C ALA A 65 11.07 -12.42 -24.55
N ASP A 66 10.66 -11.16 -24.35
CA ASP A 66 11.48 -10.17 -23.66
C ASP A 66 11.04 -9.99 -22.20
N CYS A 67 11.92 -9.38 -21.41
CA CYS A 67 11.65 -9.03 -20.02
C CYS A 67 12.20 -7.64 -19.71
N ILE A 68 11.61 -6.99 -18.71
CA ILE A 68 12.15 -5.77 -18.12
C ILE A 68 12.78 -6.14 -16.79
N TRP A 69 14.03 -5.73 -16.61
CA TRP A 69 14.69 -5.84 -15.32
C TRP A 69 14.41 -4.57 -14.52
N MET A 70 14.01 -4.73 -13.27
CA MET A 70 13.82 -3.62 -12.37
C MET A 70 14.72 -3.77 -11.15
N ASP A 71 15.57 -2.77 -10.94
CA ASP A 71 16.47 -2.68 -9.82
C ASP A 71 16.01 -1.59 -8.85
N VAL A 72 15.86 -1.93 -7.57
CA VAL A 72 15.44 -0.98 -6.53
C VAL A 72 16.66 -0.55 -5.73
N TYR A 73 16.98 0.73 -5.74
CA TYR A 73 18.13 1.28 -5.04
C TYR A 73 17.71 2.11 -3.83
N LYS A 74 18.54 2.03 -2.79
CA LYS A 74 18.53 2.94 -1.65
C LYS A 74 19.48 4.10 -1.95
N GLU A 75 18.95 5.31 -1.96
CA GLU A 75 19.73 6.53 -2.15
C GLU A 75 20.66 6.76 -0.95
N LYS A 76 21.94 7.01 -1.21
CA LYS A 76 22.92 7.38 -0.18
C LYS A 76 23.83 8.49 -0.67
N SER A 77 24.45 9.20 0.27
CA SER A 77 25.37 10.31 -0.01
C SER A 77 26.64 9.95 -0.79
N LYS A 78 27.11 8.68 -0.73
CA LYS A 78 28.37 8.27 -1.37
C LYS A 78 28.19 7.26 -2.52
N ARG A 79 27.35 6.24 -2.32
CA ARG A 79 27.04 5.21 -3.33
C ARG A 79 25.67 4.62 -3.05
N ASP A 80 24.83 4.60 -4.07
CA ASP A 80 23.52 3.95 -4.02
C ASP A 80 23.70 2.45 -3.79
N LYS A 81 22.83 1.88 -2.94
CA LYS A 81 22.89 0.46 -2.59
C LYS A 81 21.69 -0.27 -3.18
N LEU A 82 21.94 -1.28 -4.00
CA LEU A 82 20.88 -2.17 -4.50
C LEU A 82 20.20 -2.86 -3.32
N ILE A 83 18.88 -2.74 -3.26
CA ILE A 83 18.01 -3.38 -2.27
C ILE A 83 17.60 -4.75 -2.80
N GLY A 84 17.18 -4.80 -4.06
CA GLY A 84 16.81 -6.03 -4.74
C GLY A 84 16.43 -5.79 -6.20
N ARG A 85 16.24 -6.89 -6.91
CA ARG A 85 15.95 -6.95 -8.34
C ARG A 85 14.67 -7.75 -8.56
N CYS A 86 13.89 -7.39 -9.57
CA CYS A 86 12.80 -8.21 -10.05
C CYS A 86 12.83 -8.31 -11.59
N LYS A 87 12.29 -9.40 -12.11
CA LYS A 87 12.13 -9.64 -13.54
C LYS A 87 10.65 -9.53 -13.89
N ILE A 88 10.30 -8.64 -14.81
CA ILE A 88 8.94 -8.47 -15.31
C ILE A 88 8.86 -9.19 -16.66
N LEU A 89 8.10 -10.28 -16.71
CA LEU A 89 7.91 -11.07 -17.93
C LEU A 89 6.79 -10.45 -18.77
N LEU A 90 7.12 -10.03 -19.99
CA LEU A 90 6.17 -9.30 -20.82
C LEU A 90 5.01 -10.16 -21.35
N TYR A 91 5.15 -11.49 -21.38
CA TYR A 91 4.03 -12.35 -21.76
C TYR A 91 2.89 -12.31 -20.73
N GLU A 92 3.20 -12.18 -19.44
CA GLU A 92 2.20 -12.10 -18.36
C GLU A 92 1.42 -10.79 -18.44
N ALA A 93 2.09 -9.74 -18.91
CA ALA A 93 1.54 -8.40 -19.08
C ALA A 93 0.67 -8.21 -20.33
N THR A 94 0.74 -9.12 -21.31
CA THR A 94 0.16 -8.92 -22.65
C THR A 94 -0.99 -9.86 -22.98
N THR A 95 -1.42 -10.70 -22.04
CA THR A 95 -2.41 -11.75 -22.28
C THR A 95 -3.83 -11.24 -22.57
N GLN A 96 -4.16 -9.99 -22.21
CA GLN A 96 -5.43 -9.35 -22.53
C GLN A 96 -5.19 -8.02 -23.25
N ARG A 97 -5.64 -7.92 -24.50
CA ARG A 97 -5.44 -6.73 -25.35
C ARG A 97 -6.11 -5.51 -24.71
N GLY A 98 -5.31 -4.57 -24.22
CA GLY A 98 -5.78 -3.25 -23.77
C GLY A 98 -6.22 -3.18 -22.30
N GLU A 99 -6.35 -4.31 -21.60
CA GLU A 99 -6.61 -4.30 -20.17
C GLU A 99 -5.29 -4.22 -19.39
N PRO A 100 -5.22 -3.36 -18.34
CA PRO A 100 -4.02 -3.28 -17.52
C PRO A 100 -3.78 -4.61 -16.81
N SER A 101 -2.62 -5.22 -17.05
CA SER A 101 -2.24 -6.41 -16.30
C SER A 101 -1.50 -5.97 -15.04
N ARG A 102 -2.18 -6.10 -13.90
CA ARG A 102 -1.59 -5.84 -12.58
C ARG A 102 -0.87 -7.10 -12.11
N ALA A 103 0.42 -6.99 -11.82
CA ALA A 103 1.22 -8.11 -11.35
C ALA A 103 1.93 -7.76 -10.04
N THR A 104 1.91 -8.70 -9.10
CA THR A 104 2.70 -8.63 -7.87
C THR A 104 3.90 -9.56 -7.99
N LEU A 105 5.09 -8.98 -8.11
CA LEU A 105 6.34 -9.70 -8.37
C LEU A 105 7.22 -9.72 -7.12
N PRO A 106 7.85 -10.85 -6.78
CA PRO A 106 8.81 -10.91 -5.69
C PRO A 106 10.07 -10.12 -6.04
N VAL A 107 10.62 -9.42 -5.06
CA VAL A 107 11.89 -8.70 -5.15
C VAL A 107 12.96 -9.54 -4.46
N THR A 108 13.91 -10.04 -5.22
CA THR A 108 14.99 -10.88 -4.70
C THR A 108 16.20 -10.04 -4.31
N ALA A 109 16.88 -10.43 -3.24
CA ALA A 109 18.16 -9.83 -2.86
C ALA A 109 19.19 -10.07 -3.96
N ASP A 110 20.11 -9.13 -4.15
CA ASP A 110 21.19 -9.19 -5.13
C ASP A 110 22.01 -10.49 -5.00
N VAL A 111 21.76 -11.47 -5.87
CA VAL A 111 22.64 -12.63 -6.06
C VAL A 111 23.32 -12.45 -7.40
N ARG A 112 24.54 -11.91 -7.40
CA ARG A 112 25.39 -11.80 -8.59
C ARG A 112 25.87 -13.14 -9.16
N THR A 113 25.34 -14.26 -8.70
CA THR A 113 25.66 -15.61 -9.18
C THR A 113 24.38 -16.43 -9.24
N GLU A 114 23.97 -16.83 -10.44
CA GLU A 114 22.75 -17.61 -10.70
C GLU A 114 22.72 -18.99 -9.99
N ASP A 115 23.82 -19.39 -9.36
CA ASP A 115 23.97 -20.67 -8.68
C ASP A 115 23.97 -20.51 -7.14
N ASN A 116 22.86 -20.96 -6.50
CA ASN A 116 22.81 -21.52 -5.14
C ASN A 116 22.64 -20.64 -3.88
N SER A 117 22.10 -19.42 -3.93
CA SER A 117 21.67 -18.74 -2.68
C SER A 117 20.16 -18.74 -2.52
N LYS A 118 19.67 -19.51 -1.53
CA LYS A 118 18.27 -19.56 -1.08
C LYS A 118 17.64 -18.17 -1.06
N ASP A 119 16.57 -18.02 -1.84
CA ASP A 119 15.76 -16.82 -2.04
C ASP A 119 15.35 -16.15 -0.72
N SER A 120 16.12 -15.18 -0.24
CA SER A 120 15.60 -14.24 0.74
C SER A 120 14.75 -13.23 -0.02
N ASN A 121 13.47 -13.56 -0.22
CA ASN A 121 12.48 -12.62 -0.71
C ASN A 121 12.54 -11.35 0.18
N VAL A 122 12.93 -10.23 -0.41
CA VAL A 122 13.12 -8.94 0.28
C VAL A 122 11.83 -8.13 0.25
N GLY A 123 10.84 -8.52 -0.56
CA GLY A 123 9.57 -7.82 -0.67
C GLY A 123 8.77 -8.18 -1.91
N HIS A 124 7.62 -7.52 -2.05
CA HIS A 124 6.75 -7.62 -3.20
C HIS A 124 6.62 -6.26 -3.87
N LEU A 125 6.74 -6.24 -5.19
CA LEU A 125 6.48 -5.08 -6.04
C LEU A 125 5.12 -5.30 -6.72
N THR A 126 4.29 -4.28 -6.74
CA THR A 126 3.08 -4.25 -7.57
C THR A 126 3.29 -3.29 -8.73
N VAL A 127 3.21 -3.83 -9.96
CA VAL A 127 3.30 -3.07 -11.21
C VAL A 127 2.04 -3.23 -12.04
N LEU A 128 1.72 -2.18 -12.78
CA LEU A 128 0.72 -2.20 -13.83
C LEU A 128 1.45 -2.12 -15.18
N VAL A 129 1.23 -3.08 -16.06
CA VAL A 129 1.83 -3.05 -17.40
C VAL A 129 0.71 -2.95 -18.44
N ARG A 130 0.85 -1.99 -19.35
CA ARG A 130 -0.07 -1.75 -20.46
C ARG A 130 0.71 -1.79 -21.76
N TYR A 131 0.29 -2.66 -22.68
CA TYR A 131 0.85 -2.72 -24.02
C TYR A 131 -0.11 -2.09 -25.01
N TYR A 132 0.33 -1.02 -25.65
CA TYR A 132 -0.35 -0.36 -26.74
C TYR A 132 0.26 -0.87 -28.06
N PRO A 133 -0.37 -1.84 -28.73
CA PRO A 133 0.05 -2.20 -30.08
C PRO A 133 -0.03 -0.95 -30.92
N SER A 134 1.08 -0.55 -31.51
CA SER A 134 1.11 0.66 -32.31
C SER A 134 0.10 0.46 -33.47
N ALA A 135 -0.81 1.42 -33.64
CA ALA A 135 -1.69 1.56 -34.81
C ALA A 135 -1.02 1.58 -36.22
N PRO A 136 0.31 1.79 -36.39
CA PRO A 136 0.98 1.77 -37.69
C PRO A 136 0.82 0.48 -38.49
N LEU A 137 0.50 -0.67 -37.88
CA LEU A 137 0.22 -1.88 -38.67
C LEU A 137 -1.09 -1.77 -39.46
N LEU A 138 -2.07 -1.05 -38.93
CA LEU A 138 -3.33 -0.77 -39.62
C LEU A 138 -3.16 0.38 -40.61
N GLU A 139 -2.48 1.46 -40.22
CA GLU A 139 -2.14 2.57 -41.12
C GLU A 139 -1.22 2.13 -42.27
N ALA A 140 -0.21 1.31 -42.02
CA ALA A 140 0.64 0.75 -43.07
C ALA A 140 -0.12 -0.25 -43.94
N ALA A 141 -1.08 -1.00 -43.40
CA ALA A 141 -1.95 -1.85 -44.22
C ALA A 141 -2.91 -1.01 -45.09
N LEU A 142 -3.37 0.13 -44.59
CA LEU A 142 -4.21 1.08 -45.32
C LEU A 142 -3.40 1.78 -46.42
N GLN A 143 -2.22 2.31 -46.09
CA GLN A 143 -1.28 2.91 -47.04
C GLN A 143 -0.86 1.92 -48.13
N LYS A 144 -0.56 0.67 -47.76
CA LYS A 144 -0.23 -0.39 -48.72
C LYS A 144 -1.40 -0.75 -49.64
N ALA A 145 -2.64 -0.60 -49.17
CA ALA A 145 -3.83 -0.76 -50.00
C ALA A 145 -4.02 0.44 -50.95
N GLU A 146 -3.80 1.66 -50.46
CA GLU A 146 -3.85 2.89 -51.26
C GLU A 146 -2.78 2.90 -52.37
N GLU A 147 -1.55 2.50 -52.06
CA GLU A 147 -0.47 2.35 -53.04
C GLU A 147 -0.81 1.33 -54.14
N ARG A 148 -1.48 0.23 -53.78
CA ARG A 148 -1.94 -0.78 -54.75
C ARG A 148 -3.00 -0.22 -55.69
N VAL A 149 -3.93 0.59 -55.18
CA VAL A 149 -4.94 1.28 -56.01
C VAL A 149 -4.24 2.25 -56.96
N LEU A 150 -3.31 3.06 -56.44
CA LEU A 150 -2.59 4.06 -57.22
C LEU A 150 -1.72 3.43 -58.33
N LYS A 151 -1.13 2.25 -58.07
CA LYS A 151 -0.39 1.48 -59.08
C LYS A 151 -1.29 0.98 -60.21
N LEU A 152 -2.47 0.43 -59.87
CA LEU A 152 -3.43 -0.06 -60.87
C LEU A 152 -3.96 1.08 -61.74
N GLU A 153 -4.16 2.28 -61.18
CA GLU A 153 -4.56 3.47 -61.93
C GLU A 153 -3.51 3.90 -62.96
N ARG A 154 -2.22 3.88 -62.59
CA ARG A 154 -1.13 4.16 -63.53
C ARG A 154 -1.04 3.12 -64.65
N GLU A 155 -1.19 1.83 -64.33
CA GLU A 155 -1.23 0.77 -65.33
C GLU A 155 -2.41 0.94 -66.30
N LEU A 156 -3.57 1.37 -65.79
CA LEU A 156 -4.74 1.68 -66.62
C LEU A 156 -4.47 2.85 -67.56
N GLN A 157 -3.89 3.96 -67.06
CA GLN A 157 -3.54 5.12 -67.86
C GLN A 157 -2.55 4.77 -68.98
N LEU A 158 -1.50 4.00 -68.66
CA LEU A 158 -0.52 3.55 -69.66
C LEU A 158 -1.16 2.68 -70.74
N LYS A 159 -2.07 1.77 -70.39
CA LYS A 159 -2.82 0.98 -71.38
C LYS A 159 -3.69 1.86 -72.27
N LEU A 160 -4.34 2.87 -71.70
CA LEU A 160 -5.20 3.81 -72.43
C LEU A 160 -4.41 4.71 -73.38
N GLU A 161 -3.21 5.15 -72.97
CA GLU A 161 -2.26 5.88 -73.82
C GLU A 161 -1.70 5.01 -74.94
N HIS A 162 -1.33 3.77 -74.65
CA HIS A 162 -0.83 2.82 -75.66
C HIS A 162 -1.90 2.53 -76.73
N GLN A 163 -3.16 2.39 -76.30
CA GLN A 163 -4.29 2.21 -77.20
C GLN A 163 -4.58 3.46 -78.04
N ARG A 164 -4.47 4.67 -77.46
CA ARG A 164 -4.54 5.93 -78.23
C ARG A 164 -3.42 6.01 -79.27
N ALA A 165 -2.20 5.61 -78.93
CA ALA A 165 -1.07 5.60 -79.86
C ALA A 165 -1.26 4.59 -81.00
N GLN A 166 -1.79 3.40 -80.72
CA GLN A 166 -2.15 2.41 -81.75
C GLN A 166 -3.26 2.91 -82.68
N ASN A 167 -4.30 3.53 -82.13
CA ASN A 167 -5.40 4.09 -82.94
C ASN A 167 -4.94 5.24 -83.86
N VAL A 168 -3.94 6.02 -83.45
CA VAL A 168 -3.34 7.07 -84.30
C VAL A 168 -2.43 6.48 -85.39
N GLY A 169 -1.79 5.33 -85.14
CA GLY A 169 -0.99 4.61 -86.13
C GLY A 169 -1.82 3.87 -87.19
N GLU A 170 -2.94 3.25 -86.82
CA GLU A 170 -3.81 2.50 -87.74
C GLU A 170 -4.70 3.38 -88.62
N ALA A 171 -4.94 4.65 -88.25
CA ALA A 171 -5.64 5.62 -89.09
C ALA A 171 -4.93 5.90 -90.44
N ALA A 172 -3.66 5.50 -90.58
CA ALA A 172 -2.90 5.61 -91.82
C ALA A 172 -2.95 4.35 -92.73
N SER A 173 -3.51 3.22 -92.27
CA SER A 173 -3.51 1.96 -93.03
C SER A 173 -4.79 1.12 -92.84
N SER A 174 -5.73 1.32 -93.76
CA SER A 174 -6.79 0.39 -94.23
C SER A 174 -7.75 -0.32 -93.24
N SER A 175 -9.05 -0.04 -93.43
CA SER A 175 -10.12 -1.03 -93.69
C SER A 175 -9.77 -2.51 -93.45
N GLY A 176 -10.06 -3.08 -92.27
CA GLY A 176 -10.04 -4.54 -92.13
C GLY A 176 -10.24 -5.19 -90.75
N ASN A 177 -9.91 -4.53 -89.63
CA ASN A 177 -9.81 -5.23 -88.33
C ASN A 177 -10.68 -4.63 -87.22
N THR A 178 -12.00 -4.79 -87.31
CA THR A 178 -12.94 -4.39 -86.23
C THR A 178 -13.05 -5.41 -85.09
N THR A 179 -12.61 -6.66 -85.29
CA THR A 179 -12.81 -7.74 -84.30
C THR A 179 -11.80 -7.70 -83.14
N THR A 180 -10.56 -7.26 -83.39
CA THR A 180 -9.49 -7.22 -82.37
C THR A 180 -9.65 -6.04 -81.41
N THR A 181 -10.15 -4.90 -81.90
CA THR A 181 -10.39 -3.68 -81.12
C THR A 181 -11.55 -3.84 -80.12
N LEU A 182 -12.57 -4.63 -80.46
CA LEU A 182 -13.69 -4.96 -79.56
C LEU A 182 -13.26 -5.76 -78.32
N MET A 183 -12.36 -6.75 -78.46
CA MET A 183 -11.87 -7.54 -77.31
C MET A 183 -11.07 -6.71 -76.30
N HIS A 184 -10.39 -5.66 -76.74
CA HIS A 184 -9.61 -4.78 -75.87
C HIS A 184 -10.48 -3.79 -75.07
N ILE A 185 -11.63 -3.37 -75.62
CA ILE A 185 -12.58 -2.48 -74.94
C ILE A 185 -13.25 -3.22 -73.76
N ASP A 186 -13.64 -4.48 -73.95
CA ASP A 186 -14.24 -5.30 -72.90
C ASP A 186 -13.27 -5.55 -71.73
N SER A 187 -11.97 -5.76 -72.04
CA SER A 187 -10.93 -5.87 -71.03
C SER A 187 -10.75 -4.58 -70.22
N LEU A 188 -10.90 -3.41 -70.85
CA LEU A 188 -10.73 -2.11 -70.21
C LEU A 188 -11.94 -1.77 -69.32
N ALA A 189 -13.14 -2.03 -69.81
CA ALA A 189 -14.38 -1.91 -69.04
C ALA A 189 -14.35 -2.79 -67.78
N ALA A 190 -13.84 -4.02 -67.89
CA ALA A 190 -13.67 -4.92 -66.74
C ALA A 190 -12.67 -4.36 -65.71
N THR A 191 -11.57 -3.73 -66.13
CA THR A 191 -10.60 -3.12 -65.22
C THR A 191 -11.15 -1.87 -64.52
N ILE A 192 -11.91 -1.01 -65.23
CA ILE A 192 -12.54 0.17 -64.64
C ILE A 192 -13.56 -0.25 -63.57
N SER A 193 -14.42 -1.21 -63.90
CA SER A 193 -15.41 -1.74 -62.95
C SER A 193 -14.75 -2.33 -61.71
N LYS A 194 -13.60 -3.00 -61.85
CA LYS A 194 -12.85 -3.53 -60.71
C LYS A 194 -12.20 -2.45 -59.84
N VAL A 195 -11.71 -1.36 -60.43
CA VAL A 195 -11.15 -0.21 -59.67
C VAL A 195 -12.26 0.49 -58.89
N GLU A 196 -13.43 0.71 -59.50
CA GLU A 196 -14.58 1.31 -58.82
C GLU A 196 -15.07 0.43 -57.67
N GLN A 197 -15.16 -0.89 -57.87
CA GLN A 197 -15.52 -1.83 -56.81
C GLN A 197 -14.53 -1.78 -55.64
N LEU A 198 -13.23 -1.68 -55.91
CA LEU A 198 -12.20 -1.54 -54.87
C LEU A 198 -12.30 -0.19 -54.13
N ARG A 199 -12.59 0.91 -54.83
CA ARG A 199 -12.83 2.22 -54.19
C ARG A 199 -14.03 2.15 -53.25
N PHE A 200 -15.15 1.57 -53.69
CA PHE A 200 -16.33 1.37 -52.84
C PHE A 200 -16.01 0.51 -51.60
N GLN A 201 -15.30 -0.61 -51.77
CA GLN A 201 -14.89 -1.44 -50.62
C GLN A 201 -13.99 -0.68 -49.63
N THR A 202 -13.09 0.16 -50.14
CA THR A 202 -12.18 0.96 -49.30
C THR A 202 -12.96 2.01 -48.52
N GLN A 203 -13.91 2.68 -49.16
CA GLN A 203 -14.78 3.66 -48.51
C GLN A 203 -15.66 3.02 -47.42
N ILE A 204 -16.24 1.85 -47.70
CA ILE A 204 -17.03 1.08 -46.71
C ILE A 204 -16.16 0.70 -45.52
N ARG A 205 -14.96 0.17 -45.74
CA ARG A 205 -14.03 -0.16 -44.64
C ARG A 205 -13.65 1.05 -43.80
N LYS A 206 -13.50 2.22 -44.42
CA LYS A 206 -13.21 3.46 -43.71
C LYS A 206 -14.37 3.84 -42.79
N LEU A 207 -15.61 3.82 -43.31
CA LEU A 207 -16.82 4.09 -42.53
C LEU A 207 -17.04 3.07 -41.41
N GLU A 208 -16.83 1.78 -41.66
CA GLU A 208 -16.91 0.73 -40.64
C GLU A 208 -15.90 0.95 -39.51
N ASN A 209 -14.69 1.40 -39.84
CA ASN A 209 -13.68 1.73 -38.85
C ASN A 209 -14.07 2.98 -38.04
N GLU A 210 -14.53 4.05 -38.70
CA GLU A 210 -15.02 5.26 -38.02
C GLU A 210 -16.17 4.94 -37.07
N MET A 211 -17.11 4.08 -37.46
CA MET A 211 -18.18 3.59 -36.58
C MET A 211 -17.65 2.81 -35.37
N LYS A 212 -16.67 1.93 -35.57
CA LYS A 212 -16.04 1.19 -34.46
C LYS A 212 -15.29 2.11 -33.50
N TRP A 213 -14.64 3.15 -34.01
CA TRP A 213 -14.00 4.18 -33.18
C TRP A 213 -15.04 4.94 -32.36
N ALA A 214 -16.14 5.37 -32.97
CA ALA A 214 -17.23 6.04 -32.26
C ALA A 214 -17.86 5.14 -31.18
N GLU A 215 -18.05 3.84 -31.45
CA GLU A 215 -18.55 2.89 -30.46
C GLU A 215 -17.57 2.71 -29.29
N ASN A 216 -16.27 2.59 -29.58
CA ASN A 216 -15.25 2.54 -28.54
C ASN A 216 -15.25 3.81 -27.69
N ASP A 217 -15.32 4.99 -28.30
CA ASP A 217 -15.37 6.26 -27.58
C ASP A 217 -16.59 6.36 -26.66
N ALA A 218 -17.75 5.88 -27.12
CA ALA A 218 -18.95 5.78 -26.30
C ALA A 218 -18.75 4.85 -25.09
N ARG A 219 -18.14 3.67 -25.28
CA ARG A 219 -17.79 2.75 -24.17
C ARG A 219 -16.80 3.37 -23.20
N TRP A 220 -15.81 4.12 -23.70
CA TRP A 220 -14.85 4.85 -22.86
C TRP A 220 -15.52 5.95 -22.03
N ALA A 221 -16.52 6.64 -22.59
CA ALA A 221 -17.30 7.62 -21.84
C ALA A 221 -18.15 6.95 -20.74
N GLU A 222 -18.79 5.81 -21.03
CA GLU A 222 -19.54 5.04 -20.05
C GLU A 222 -18.64 4.55 -18.90
N ASN A 223 -17.46 4.01 -19.22
CA ASN A 223 -16.50 3.55 -18.21
C ASN A 223 -15.99 4.70 -17.34
N ARG A 224 -15.74 5.88 -17.91
CA ARG A 224 -15.40 7.09 -17.13
C ARG A 224 -16.51 7.48 -16.17
N GLY A 225 -17.77 7.39 -16.59
CA GLY A 225 -18.92 7.61 -15.70
C GLY A 225 -18.97 6.62 -14.54
N LYS A 226 -18.70 5.33 -14.79
CA LYS A 226 -18.64 4.29 -13.75
C LYS A 226 -17.50 4.53 -12.76
N TRP A 227 -16.33 4.95 -13.24
CA TRP A 227 -15.20 5.28 -12.36
C TRP A 227 -15.51 6.49 -11.47
N ALA A 228 -16.06 7.56 -12.04
CA ALA A 228 -16.47 8.72 -11.24
C ALA A 228 -17.51 8.35 -10.16
N ALA A 229 -18.47 7.47 -10.48
CA ALA A 229 -19.44 6.98 -9.49
C ALA A 229 -18.79 6.12 -8.39
N ASN A 230 -17.74 5.36 -8.71
CA ASN A 230 -16.98 4.63 -7.71
C ASN A 230 -16.16 5.57 -6.82
N ASP A 231 -15.53 6.60 -7.39
CA ASP A 231 -14.75 7.58 -6.63
C ASP A 231 -15.63 8.29 -5.59
N ILE A 232 -16.86 8.67 -5.95
CA ILE A 232 -17.84 9.24 -5.00
C ILE A 232 -18.12 8.27 -3.84
N LYS A 233 -18.31 6.97 -4.13
CA LYS A 233 -18.54 5.96 -3.07
C LYS A 233 -17.33 5.77 -2.16
N TRP A 234 -16.12 5.90 -2.70
CA TRP A 234 -14.90 5.87 -1.90
C TRP A 234 -14.83 7.07 -0.96
N GLU A 235 -15.14 8.27 -1.45
CA GLU A 235 -15.21 9.47 -0.60
C GLU A 235 -16.27 9.34 0.50
N GLU A 236 -17.46 8.80 0.19
CA GLU A 236 -18.50 8.52 1.19
C GLU A 236 -18.02 7.54 2.27
N ASN A 237 -17.29 6.49 1.88
CA ASN A 237 -16.71 5.53 2.82
C ASN A 237 -15.64 6.17 3.71
N ASP A 238 -14.79 7.05 3.16
CA ASP A 238 -13.77 7.75 3.93
C ASP A 238 -14.41 8.69 4.96
N VAL A 239 -15.48 9.40 4.60
CA VAL A 239 -16.26 10.22 5.53
C VAL A 239 -16.85 9.36 6.65
N ASN A 240 -17.47 8.22 6.32
CA ASN A 240 -18.02 7.30 7.31
C ASN A 240 -16.94 6.74 8.24
N PHE A 241 -15.75 6.43 7.71
CA PHE A 241 -14.63 5.98 8.51
C PHE A 241 -14.16 7.07 9.48
N ALA A 242 -14.07 8.32 9.02
CA ALA A 242 -13.71 9.46 9.87
C ALA A 242 -14.72 9.68 11.01
N VAL A 243 -16.02 9.57 10.73
CA VAL A 243 -17.09 9.68 11.75
C VAL A 243 -16.97 8.55 12.78
N ASN A 244 -16.76 7.31 12.33
CA ASN A 244 -16.54 6.21 13.25
C ASN A 244 -15.32 6.46 14.13
N ASN A 245 -14.20 6.89 13.56
CA ASN A 245 -12.98 7.15 14.33
C ASN A 245 -13.19 8.24 15.39
N ALA A 246 -13.98 9.28 15.08
CA ALA A 246 -14.37 10.30 16.06
C ALA A 246 -15.22 9.73 17.21
N ASN A 247 -16.19 8.85 16.90
CA ASN A 247 -17.01 8.18 17.93
C ASN A 247 -16.17 7.28 18.85
N TRP A 248 -15.18 6.59 18.30
CA TRP A 248 -14.25 5.78 19.11
C TRP A 248 -13.42 6.66 20.05
N ALA A 249 -12.90 7.79 19.56
CA ALA A 249 -12.18 8.74 20.40
C ALA A 249 -13.05 9.32 21.54
N GLU A 250 -14.33 9.61 21.27
CA GLU A 250 -15.27 10.05 22.30
C GLU A 250 -15.51 8.96 23.37
N ASN A 251 -15.62 7.70 22.96
CA ASN A 251 -15.74 6.58 23.89
C ASN A 251 -14.48 6.41 24.75
N ASP A 252 -13.28 6.55 24.17
CA ASP A 252 -12.03 6.47 24.92
C ASP A 252 -11.95 7.56 26.00
N ILE A 253 -12.41 8.78 25.69
CA ILE A 253 -12.51 9.87 26.67
C ILE A 253 -13.46 9.48 27.81
N LYS A 254 -14.66 8.98 27.50
CA LYS A 254 -15.63 8.52 28.51
C LYS A 254 -15.07 7.39 29.39
N TRP A 255 -14.32 6.47 28.79
CA TRP A 255 -13.64 5.40 29.54
C TRP A 255 -12.58 5.96 30.48
N ALA A 256 -11.76 6.91 30.02
CA ALA A 256 -10.76 7.57 30.86
C ALA A 256 -11.41 8.31 32.04
N GLU A 257 -12.51 9.05 31.80
CA GLU A 257 -13.27 9.72 32.86
C GLU A 257 -13.83 8.74 33.89
N ASN A 258 -14.38 7.60 33.45
CA ASN A 258 -14.87 6.57 34.35
C ASN A 258 -13.73 5.95 35.17
N ASN A 259 -12.56 5.76 34.57
CA ASN A 259 -11.41 5.21 35.27
C ASN A 259 -10.88 6.17 36.35
N ILE A 260 -10.88 7.48 36.07
CA ILE A 260 -10.55 8.52 37.06
C ILE A 260 -11.54 8.43 38.23
N LYS A 261 -12.85 8.40 37.97
CA LYS A 261 -13.88 8.27 39.01
C LYS A 261 -13.72 7.00 39.84
N TRP A 262 -13.34 5.89 39.21
CA TRP A 262 -13.07 4.63 39.89
C TRP A 262 -11.91 4.78 40.88
N HIS A 263 -10.78 5.33 40.46
CA HIS A 263 -9.63 5.55 41.33
C HIS A 263 -9.92 6.57 42.45
N GLU A 264 -10.73 7.59 42.20
CA GLU A 264 -11.19 8.50 43.26
C GLU A 264 -12.02 7.76 44.32
N CYS A 265 -12.90 6.84 43.91
CA CYS A 265 -13.67 6.00 44.83
C CYS A 265 -12.76 5.05 45.62
N GLU A 266 -11.77 4.42 44.98
CA GLU A 266 -10.77 3.58 45.65
C GLU A 266 -9.97 4.38 46.68
N ALA A 267 -9.52 5.59 46.34
CA ALA A 267 -8.78 6.46 47.24
C ALA A 267 -9.62 6.85 48.47
N LYS A 268 -10.90 7.21 48.27
CA LYS A 268 -11.83 7.51 49.37
C LYS A 268 -12.05 6.30 50.28
N SER A 269 -12.20 5.11 49.69
CA SER A 269 -12.34 3.86 50.45
C SER A 269 -11.10 3.58 51.30
N ALA A 270 -9.90 3.73 50.71
CA ALA A 270 -8.63 3.57 51.42
C ALA A 270 -8.46 4.59 52.55
N GLU A 271 -8.87 5.84 52.36
CA GLU A 271 -8.84 6.88 53.39
C GLU A 271 -9.76 6.53 54.57
N ILE A 272 -10.98 6.05 54.30
CA ILE A 272 -11.93 5.60 55.32
C ILE A 272 -11.33 4.41 56.10
N GLN A 273 -10.74 3.45 55.42
CA GLN A 273 -10.09 2.30 56.06
C GLN A 273 -8.91 2.72 56.95
N ALA A 274 -8.10 3.68 56.48
CA ALA A 274 -6.99 4.22 57.28
C ALA A 274 -7.48 4.93 58.55
N LYS A 275 -8.54 5.75 58.45
CA LYS A 275 -9.18 6.40 59.60
C LYS A 275 -9.73 5.37 60.60
N LEU A 276 -10.37 4.32 60.13
CA LEU A 276 -10.87 3.23 60.98
C LEU A 276 -9.70 2.53 61.71
N ASN A 277 -8.64 2.19 61.00
CA ASN A 277 -7.46 1.53 61.58
C ASN A 277 -6.77 2.42 62.62
N GLN A 278 -6.64 3.74 62.38
CA GLN A 278 -6.13 4.69 63.37
C GLN A 278 -7.02 4.76 64.61
N GLY A 279 -8.34 4.75 64.45
CA GLY A 279 -9.30 4.71 65.55
C GLY A 279 -9.14 3.46 66.41
N ILE A 280 -9.02 2.28 65.78
CA ILE A 280 -8.79 1.01 66.47
C ILE A 280 -7.45 1.05 67.24
N LEU A 281 -6.37 1.50 66.60
CA LEU A 281 -5.05 1.59 67.24
C LEU A 281 -5.09 2.52 68.46
N GLY A 282 -5.73 3.69 68.34
CA GLY A 282 -5.91 4.63 69.45
C GLY A 282 -6.73 4.04 70.60
N ASN A 283 -7.75 3.23 70.31
CA ASN A 283 -8.51 2.50 71.34
C ASN A 283 -7.63 1.46 72.03
N CYS A 284 -6.88 0.65 71.28
CA CYS A 284 -5.96 -0.33 71.83
C CYS A 284 -4.91 0.31 72.75
N GLN A 285 -4.32 1.44 72.33
CA GLN A 285 -3.36 2.19 73.15
C GLN A 285 -3.98 2.67 74.47
N ARG A 286 -5.23 3.15 74.44
CA ARG A 286 -5.95 3.57 75.66
C ARG A 286 -6.20 2.40 76.60
N ILE A 287 -6.65 1.25 76.08
CA ILE A 287 -6.89 0.03 76.88
C ILE A 287 -5.59 -0.44 77.52
N VAL A 288 -4.51 -0.60 76.74
CA VAL A 288 -3.22 -1.05 77.26
C VAL A 288 -2.68 -0.09 78.33
N LYS A 289 -2.83 1.22 78.14
CA LYS A 289 -2.42 2.21 79.16
C LYS A 289 -3.24 2.08 80.44
N ALA A 290 -4.55 1.86 80.34
CA ALA A 290 -5.42 1.64 81.50
C ALA A 290 -5.06 0.33 82.23
N ASP A 291 -4.82 -0.75 81.50
CA ASP A 291 -4.43 -2.04 82.07
C ASP A 291 -3.06 -1.96 82.77
N LEU A 292 -2.10 -1.23 82.20
CA LEU A 292 -0.79 -0.99 82.83
C LEU A 292 -0.93 -0.18 84.13
N LEU A 293 -1.77 0.85 84.14
CA LEU A 293 -2.05 1.61 85.37
C LEU A 293 -2.71 0.72 86.43
N ASN A 294 -3.72 -0.07 86.06
CA ASN A 294 -4.38 -1.02 86.96
C ASN A 294 -3.41 -2.08 87.51
N LEU A 295 -2.51 -2.60 86.67
CA LEU A 295 -1.47 -3.52 87.11
C LEU A 295 -0.52 -2.86 88.12
N GLY A 296 -0.12 -1.61 87.87
CA GLY A 296 0.69 -0.82 88.81
C GLY A 296 -0.02 -0.61 90.15
N TYR A 297 -1.32 -0.30 90.15
CA TYR A 297 -2.13 -0.21 91.36
C TYR A 297 -2.21 -1.55 92.10
N ASN A 298 -2.49 -2.65 91.41
CA ASN A 298 -2.57 -3.98 92.01
C ASN A 298 -1.22 -4.41 92.63
N LEU A 299 -0.10 -4.13 91.96
CA LEU A 299 1.24 -4.37 92.51
C LEU A 299 1.50 -3.55 93.76
N LYS A 300 1.10 -2.27 93.78
CA LYS A 300 1.22 -1.41 94.97
C LYS A 300 0.40 -1.97 96.15
N VAL A 301 -0.83 -2.41 95.91
CA VAL A 301 -1.69 -3.04 96.94
C VAL A 301 -1.05 -4.33 97.48
N LEU A 302 -0.52 -5.19 96.60
CA LEU A 302 0.18 -6.41 97.02
C LEU A 302 1.43 -6.11 97.86
N LEU A 303 2.23 -5.11 97.48
CA LEU A 303 3.40 -4.69 98.24
C LEU A 303 3.03 -4.14 99.62
N VAL A 304 2.00 -3.30 99.70
CA VAL A 304 1.47 -2.78 100.97
C VAL A 304 0.99 -3.94 101.85
N GLY A 305 0.20 -4.87 101.29
CA GLY A 305 -0.31 -6.03 102.00
C GLY A 305 0.80 -6.96 102.50
N ALA A 306 1.81 -7.22 101.67
CA ALA A 306 3.01 -7.97 102.07
C ALA A 306 3.78 -7.27 103.20
N GLY A 307 3.94 -5.95 103.12
CA GLY A 307 4.54 -5.14 104.18
C GLY A 307 3.80 -5.27 105.52
N VAL A 308 2.48 -5.13 105.52
CA VAL A 308 1.62 -5.30 106.72
C VAL A 308 1.69 -6.74 107.27
N TRP A 309 1.74 -7.74 106.40
CA TRP A 309 1.86 -9.14 106.83
C TRP A 309 3.22 -9.41 107.50
N ILE A 310 4.31 -8.91 106.92
CA ILE A 310 5.66 -9.04 107.48
C ILE A 310 5.73 -8.37 108.86
N THR A 311 5.22 -7.14 109.02
CA THR A 311 5.26 -6.42 110.30
C THR A 311 4.41 -7.08 111.39
N SER A 312 3.30 -7.74 111.03
CA SER A 312 2.47 -8.50 111.96
C SER A 312 3.16 -9.75 112.53
N LYS A 313 4.11 -10.35 111.79
CA LYS A 313 4.84 -11.55 112.22
C LYS A 313 6.09 -11.27 113.06
N MET A 314 6.55 -10.02 113.13
CA MET A 314 7.69 -9.66 113.96
C MET A 314 7.26 -9.48 115.42
N THR A 315 7.76 -10.35 116.31
CA THR A 315 7.45 -10.35 117.76
C THR A 315 8.33 -9.38 118.57
N ASN A 316 9.34 -8.74 117.95
CA ASN A 316 10.30 -7.87 118.62
C ASN A 316 9.98 -6.39 118.36
N SER A 317 9.66 -5.62 119.40
CA SER A 317 9.10 -4.26 119.29
C SER A 317 10.06 -3.25 118.66
N TYR A 318 11.38 -3.45 118.79
CA TYR A 318 12.40 -2.55 118.25
C TYR A 318 12.57 -2.69 116.73
N GLU A 319 12.50 -3.91 116.20
CA GLU A 319 12.61 -4.15 114.75
C GLU A 319 11.38 -3.65 114.00
N ARG A 320 10.20 -3.69 114.64
CA ARG A 320 8.95 -3.17 114.10
C ARG A 320 9.00 -1.66 113.86
N LEU A 321 9.52 -0.88 114.80
CA LEU A 321 9.66 0.58 114.68
C LEU A 321 10.65 1.00 113.58
N LEU A 322 11.75 0.27 113.42
CA LEU A 322 12.74 0.54 112.36
C LEU A 322 12.17 0.25 110.96
N LEU A 323 11.33 -0.78 110.82
CA LEU A 323 10.69 -1.13 109.56
C LEU A 323 9.58 -0.12 109.19
N GLU A 324 8.77 0.31 110.16
CA GLU A 324 7.74 1.34 109.95
C GLU A 324 8.36 2.68 109.52
N ALA A 325 9.47 3.10 110.14
CA ALA A 325 10.19 4.31 109.76
C ALA A 325 10.77 4.25 108.33
N ARG A 326 11.30 3.10 107.90
CA ARG A 326 11.80 2.92 106.52
C ARG A 326 10.66 2.84 105.50
N TYR A 327 9.53 2.24 105.86
CA TYR A 327 8.38 2.16 104.98
C TYR A 327 7.76 3.53 104.70
N TYR A 328 7.62 4.38 105.72
CA TYR A 328 7.15 5.76 105.54
C TYR A 328 8.06 6.57 104.62
N PHE A 329 9.38 6.44 104.76
CA PHE A 329 10.34 7.13 103.90
C PHE A 329 10.27 6.68 102.43
N TRP A 330 9.93 5.41 102.18
CA TRP A 330 9.84 4.88 100.82
C TRP A 330 8.52 5.26 100.13
N VAL A 331 7.41 5.29 100.87
CA VAL A 331 6.08 5.59 100.29
C VAL A 331 5.87 7.08 99.99
N GLU A 332 6.49 8.00 100.74
CA GLU A 332 6.41 9.43 100.44
C GLU A 332 7.48 9.92 99.45
N GLY A 333 8.50 9.10 99.15
CA GLY A 333 9.65 9.47 98.30
C GLY A 333 9.54 9.10 96.81
N THR A 334 8.51 8.35 96.40
CA THR A 334 8.28 7.88 95.01
C THR A 334 6.86 8.15 94.56
#